data_AF-A0A967AJY0-F1
#
_entry.id   AF-A0A967AJY0-F1
#
_cell.length_a   1.000
_cell.length_b   1.000
_cell.length_c   1.000
_cell.angle_alpha   90.00
_cell.angle_beta   90.00
_cell.angle_gamma   90.00
#
_symmetry.space_group_name_H-M   'P 1'
#
loop_
_entity.id
_entity.type
_entity.pdbx_description
1 polymer ?
#
loop_
_entity_poly.entity_id
_entity_poly.type
_entity_poly.pdbx_seq_one_letter_code
_entity_poly.pdbx_strand_id
1 'polypeptide(L)' 'MKAAVNLLWVVLSILGALALAHVVGIVNPHEKVNGLWLVVAAACIYVLAYRFYGRWLARQV' A
#
# COMPACT_ATOMS: atom_id res chain seq x y z
N MET A 1 5.55 4.30 22.07
CA MET A 1 6.25 3.75 20.87
C MET A 1 5.35 3.00 19.89
N LYS A 2 4.34 2.22 20.34
CA LYS A 2 3.38 1.54 19.44
C LYS A 2 2.55 2.48 18.54
N ALA A 3 2.18 3.65 19.06
CA ALA A 3 1.38 4.63 18.33
C ALA A 3 2.10 5.17 17.08
N ALA A 4 3.40 5.45 17.16
CA ALA A 4 4.20 5.92 16.02
C ALA A 4 4.27 4.88 14.90
N VAL A 5 4.46 3.60 15.25
CA VAL A 5 4.45 2.50 14.28
C VAL A 5 3.08 2.34 13.62
N ASN A 6 2.00 2.42 14.39
CA ASN A 6 0.64 2.35 13.84
C ASN A 6 0.36 3.52 12.89
N LEU A 7 0.81 4.73 13.22
CA LEU A 7 0.67 5.90 12.35
C LEU A 7 1.40 5.69 11.02
N LEU A 8 2.60 5.11 11.06
CA LEU A 8 3.39 4.78 9.88
C LEU A 8 2.64 3.80 8.95
N TRP A 9 1.97 2.79 9.52
CA TRP A 9 1.12 1.87 8.77
C TRP A 9 -0.11 2.54 8.15
N VAL A 10 -0.73 3.48 8.87
CA VAL A 10 -1.87 4.26 8.35
C VAL A 10 -1.42 5.10 7.16
N VAL A 11 -0.30 5.82 7.28
CA VAL A 11 0.26 6.64 6.19
C VAL A 11 0.60 5.77 4.98
N LEU A 12 1.24 4.61 5.19
CA LEU A 12 1.56 3.68 4.11
C LEU A 12 0.30 3.17 3.38
N SER A 13 -0.77 2.87 4.13
CA SER A 13 -2.04 2.41 3.57
C SER A 13 -2.72 3.49 2.73
N ILE A 14 -2.70 4.73 3.20
CA ILE A 14 -3.24 5.89 2.47
C ILE A 14 -2.44 6.14 1.19
N LEU A 15 -1.11 6.03 1.25
CA LEU A 15 -0.25 6.19 0.07
C LEU A 15 -0.57 5.13 -0.99
N GLY A 16 -0.72 3.87 -0.60
CA GLY A 16 -1.14 2.80 -1.50
C GLY A 16 -2.53 3.04 -2.12
N ALA A 17 -3.49 3.54 -1.34
CA ALA A 17 -4.83 3.89 -1.83
C ALA A 17 -4.79 5.05 -2.85
N LEU A 18 -3.99 6.08 -2.59
CA LEU A 18 -3.81 7.20 -3.52
C LEU A 18 -3.12 6.77 -4.81
N ALA A 19 -2.09 5.92 -4.71
CA ALA A 19 -1.44 5.35 -5.88
C ALA A 19 -2.42 4.53 -6.74
N LEU A 20 -3.27 3.71 -6.11
CA LEU A 20 -4.35 2.99 -6.81
C LEU A 20 -5.39 3.93 -7.43
N ALA A 21 -5.81 4.96 -6.72
CA ALA A 21 -6.77 5.94 -7.25
C ALA A 21 -6.21 6.66 -8.49
N HIS A 22 -4.91 6.94 -8.50
CA HIS A 22 -4.22 7.51 -9.66
C HIS A 22 -4.11 6.52 -10.82
N VAL A 23 -3.87 5.23 -10.54
CA VAL A 23 -3.82 4.16 -11.56
C VAL A 23 -5.17 3.95 -12.24
N VAL A 24 -6.27 4.00 -11.48
CA VAL A 24 -7.63 3.81 -12.00
C VAL A 24 -8.15 5.05 -12.74
N GLY A 25 -7.40 6.15 -12.73
CA GLY A 25 -7.77 7.38 -13.45
C GLY A 25 -8.79 8.25 -12.72
N ILE A 26 -9.00 8.07 -11.41
CA ILE A 26 -9.91 8.91 -10.60
C ILE A 26 -9.36 10.34 -10.49
N VAL A 27 -8.04 10.49 -10.39
CA VAL A 27 -7.40 11.79 -10.16
C VAL A 27 -7.09 12.52 -11.47
N ASN A 28 -6.88 11.79 -12.59
CA ASN A 28 -6.62 12.36 -13.91
C ASN A 28 -7.02 11.35 -15.02
N PRO A 29 -8.30 11.27 -15.41
CA PRO A 29 -8.81 10.24 -16.32
C PRO A 29 -8.29 10.32 -17.76
N HIS A 30 -7.64 11.42 -18.14
CA HIS A 30 -7.17 11.66 -19.51
C HIS A 30 -5.66 11.42 -19.70
N GLU A 31 -4.92 11.17 -18.61
CA GLU A 31 -3.47 10.94 -18.67
C GLU A 31 -3.18 9.44 -18.84
N LYS A 32 -2.16 9.09 -19.65
CA LYS A 32 -1.72 7.69 -19.75
C LYS A 32 -1.28 7.23 -18.36
N VAL A 33 -1.92 6.18 -17.85
CA VAL A 33 -1.58 5.56 -16.57
C VAL A 33 -0.07 5.32 -16.50
N ASN A 34 0.62 6.11 -15.68
CA ASN A 34 2.06 6.00 -15.52
C ASN A 34 2.35 4.71 -14.73
N GLY A 35 3.07 3.78 -15.36
CA GLY A 35 3.41 2.48 -14.78
C GLY A 35 4.12 2.57 -13.43
N LEU A 36 4.77 3.70 -13.13
CA LEU A 36 5.35 3.97 -11.82
C LEU A 36 4.29 3.90 -10.70
N TRP A 37 3.11 4.49 -10.89
CA TRP A 37 2.05 4.47 -9.86
C TRP A 37 1.51 3.06 -9.62
N LEU A 38 1.49 2.21 -10.66
CA LEU A 38 1.11 0.81 -10.53
C LEU A 38 2.13 0.04 -9.68
N VAL A 39 3.42 0.27 -9.91
CA VAL A 39 4.50 -0.35 -9.12
C VAL A 39 4.44 0.12 -7.66
N VAL A 40 4.22 1.41 -7.42
CA VAL A 40 4.10 1.96 -6.06
C VAL A 40 2.89 1.38 -5.32
N ALA A 41 1.74 1.27 -6.00
CA ALA A 41 0.55 0.63 -5.45
C ALA A 41 0.82 -0.84 -5.08
N ALA A 42 1.41 -1.61 -5.99
CA ALA A 42 1.77 -3.02 -5.76
C ALA A 42 2.74 -3.18 -4.58
N ALA A 43 3.76 -2.32 -4.48
CA ALA A 43 4.72 -2.34 -3.38
C ALA A 43 4.04 -2.08 -2.02
N CYS A 44 3.15 -1.09 -1.93
CA CYS A 44 2.41 -0.81 -0.70
C CYS A 44 1.57 -2.01 -0.25
N ILE A 45 0.85 -2.63 -1.18
CA ILE A 45 0.02 -3.82 -0.91
C ILE A 45 0.89 -5.00 -0.46
N TYR A 46 2.03 -5.22 -1.10
CA TYR A 46 2.96 -6.29 -0.76
C TYR A 46 3.47 -6.17 0.68
N VAL A 47 3.91 -4.97 1.08
CA VAL A 47 4.39 -4.71 2.44
C VAL A 47 3.28 -4.91 3.48
N LEU A 48 2.05 -4.46 3.18
CA LEU A 48 0.87 -4.69 4.01
C LEU A 48 0.56 -6.18 4.16
N ALA A 49 0.59 -6.94 3.06
CA ALA A 49 0.34 -8.38 3.05
C ALA A 49 1.42 -9.13 3.86
N TYR A 50 2.69 -8.79 3.68
CA TYR A 50 3.80 -9.40 4.41
C TYR A 50 3.67 -9.22 5.92
N ARG A 51 3.14 -8.08 6.38
CA ARG A 51 2.85 -7.83 7.80
C ARG A 51 1.86 -8.85 8.37
N PHE A 52 0.78 -9.15 7.64
CA PHE A 52 -0.21 -10.14 8.09
C PHE A 52 0.33 -11.57 7.97
N TYR A 53 1.05 -11.85 6.89
CA TYR A 53 1.68 -13.15 6.64
C TYR A 53 2.71 -13.49 7.72
N GLY A 54 3.60 -12.56 8.08
CA GLY A 54 4.57 -12.77 9.16
C GLY A 54 3.92 -13.05 10.51
N ARG A 55 2.77 -12.41 10.80
CA ARG A 55 1.98 -12.68 12.03
C ARG A 55 1.23 -14.01 12.00
N TRP A 56 0.93 -14.52 10.80
CA TRP A 56 0.37 -15.86 10.63
C TRP A 56 1.46 -16.91 10.82
N LEU A 57 2.62 -16.73 10.18
CA LEU A 57 3.77 -17.62 10.29
C LEU A 57 4.23 -17.75 11.75
N ALA A 58 4.32 -16.64 12.48
CA ALA A 58 4.70 -16.62 13.91
C ALA A 58 3.70 -17.31 14.87
N ARG A 59 2.51 -17.67 14.39
CA ARG A 59 1.49 -18.40 15.16
C ARG A 59 1.31 -19.84 14.73
N GLN A 60 1.81 -20.19 13.55
CA GLN A 60 1.72 -21.53 12.99
C GLN A 60 2.96 -22.37 13.29
N VAL A 61 4.06 -21.73 13.71
CA VAL A 61 5.18 -22.38 14.42
C VAL A 61 4.86 -22.54 15.89
#